data_AF-A0A7Y3GAP7-F1
#
_entry.id   AF-A0A7Y3GAP7-F1
#
_cell.length_a   1.000
_cell.length_b   1.000
_cell.length_c   1.000
_cell.angle_alpha   90.00
_cell.angle_beta   90.00
_cell.angle_gamma   90.00
#
_symmetry.space_group_name_H-M   'P 1'
#
loop_
_entity.id
_entity.type
_entity.pdbx_description
1 polymer ?
#
loop_
_entity_poly.entity_id
_entity_poly.type
_entity_poly.pdbx_seq_one_letter_code
_entity_poly.pdbx_strand_id
1 'polypeptide(L)'
;FVSSGPTGLALDPSRLGRLDVVHFREAVRAAENARGAGRMDEALAAYRRAVEAYAGPFLPEAAYEEWALPLRRRLEDEFRSVGERYGALLLEGARHDEAIRLADRLLDQDPADEGAWALRMKSQLVRGDRSGAFRTYEQARVSLRATLEVEPGPALLDLAARARGDAARRG
;
A
#
# COMPACT_ATOMS: atom_id res chain seq x y z
N PHE A 1 -11.03 -8.79 -31.12
CA PHE A 1 -10.16 -8.56 -29.94
C PHE A 1 -8.74 -8.30 -30.38
N VAL A 2 -8.19 -9.11 -31.30
CA VAL A 2 -6.90 -8.87 -31.97
C VAL A 2 -7.15 -8.35 -33.39
N SER A 3 -6.36 -7.38 -33.85
CA SER A 3 -6.28 -6.93 -35.25
C SER A 3 -4.86 -7.08 -35.78
N SER A 4 -4.70 -7.54 -37.01
CA SER A 4 -3.39 -7.64 -37.68
C SER A 4 -3.07 -6.37 -38.48
N GLY A 5 -1.86 -5.85 -38.31
CA GLY A 5 -1.28 -4.80 -39.15
C GLY A 5 -0.03 -5.29 -39.89
N PRO A 6 0.56 -4.47 -40.77
CA PRO A 6 1.72 -4.86 -41.58
C PRO A 6 2.95 -5.26 -40.76
N THR A 7 3.04 -4.85 -39.49
CA THR A 7 4.20 -5.06 -38.60
C THR A 7 3.87 -5.87 -37.34
N GLY A 8 2.66 -6.42 -37.21
CA GLY A 8 2.32 -7.26 -36.06
C GLY A 8 0.84 -7.31 -35.71
N LEU A 9 0.57 -7.62 -34.44
CA LEU A 9 -0.76 -7.76 -33.88
C LEU A 9 -1.02 -6.63 -32.88
N ALA A 10 -2.23 -6.10 -32.88
CA ALA A 10 -2.71 -5.14 -31.91
C ALA A 10 -3.94 -5.70 -31.17
N LEU A 11 -4.04 -5.42 -29.87
CA LEU A 11 -5.25 -5.70 -29.10
C LEU A 11 -6.09 -4.43 -29.02
N ASP A 12 -7.41 -4.57 -29.18
CA ASP A 12 -8.37 -3.49 -28.95
C ASP A 12 -8.73 -3.44 -27.45
N PRO A 13 -8.24 -2.45 -26.68
CA PRO A 13 -8.44 -2.39 -25.24
C PRO A 13 -9.91 -2.19 -24.85
N SER A 14 -10.73 -1.60 -25.72
CA SER A 14 -12.16 -1.40 -25.47
C SER A 14 -12.97 -2.70 -25.47
N ARG A 15 -12.38 -3.74 -26.05
CA ARG A 15 -12.94 -5.09 -26.09
C ARG A 15 -12.28 -6.03 -25.10
N LEU A 16 -11.20 -5.61 -24.44
CA LEU A 16 -10.68 -6.33 -23.29
C LEU A 16 -11.63 -6.07 -22.12
N GLY A 17 -11.88 -7.10 -21.31
CA GLY A 17 -12.64 -6.94 -20.08
C GLY A 17 -11.90 -6.03 -19.08
N ARG A 18 -12.26 -6.12 -17.80
CA ARG A 18 -11.61 -5.34 -16.76
C ARG A 18 -10.11 -5.66 -16.71
N LEU A 19 -9.26 -4.67 -17.06
CA LEU A 19 -7.82 -4.72 -16.85
C LEU A 19 -7.47 -3.98 -15.55
N ASP A 20 -7.08 -4.72 -14.53
CA ASP A 20 -6.75 -4.21 -13.19
C ASP A 20 -5.74 -3.06 -13.22
N VAL A 21 -4.64 -3.20 -13.97
CA VAL A 21 -3.58 -2.19 -14.08
C VAL A 21 -4.08 -0.89 -14.72
N VAL A 22 -5.03 -0.97 -15.64
CA VAL A 22 -5.64 0.22 -16.27
C VAL A 22 -6.52 0.92 -15.24
N HIS A 23 -7.39 0.19 -14.55
CA HIS A 23 -8.28 0.74 -13.53
C HIS A 23 -7.49 1.33 -12.35
N PHE A 24 -6.42 0.67 -11.92
CA PHE A 24 -5.50 1.16 -10.91
C PHE A 24 -4.94 2.53 -11.33
N ARG A 25 -4.33 2.63 -12.51
CA ARG A 25 -3.71 3.87 -13.00
C ARG A 25 -4.71 4.99 -13.23
N GLU A 26 -5.90 4.69 -13.73
CA GLU A 26 -6.98 5.67 -13.89
C GLU A 26 -7.44 6.21 -12.53
N ALA A 27 -7.61 5.33 -11.54
CA ALA A 27 -7.98 5.74 -10.18
C ALA A 27 -6.88 6.58 -9.52
N VAL A 28 -5.60 6.25 -9.71
CA VAL A 28 -4.48 7.07 -9.23
C VAL A 28 -4.50 8.47 -9.86
N ARG A 29 -4.67 8.56 -11.19
CA ARG A 29 -4.78 9.86 -11.88
C ARG A 29 -5.96 10.68 -11.37
N ALA A 30 -7.11 10.04 -11.17
CA ALA A 30 -8.28 10.71 -10.59
C ALA A 30 -8.00 11.22 -9.18
N ALA A 31 -7.29 10.45 -8.35
CA ALA A 31 -6.93 10.82 -6.99
C ALA A 31 -5.99 12.03 -6.97
N GLU A 32 -4.93 12.02 -7.78
CA GLU A 32 -3.99 13.14 -7.85
C GLU A 32 -4.65 14.42 -8.38
N ASN A 33 -5.52 14.30 -9.38
CA ASN A 33 -6.26 15.45 -9.92
C ASN A 33 -7.23 16.04 -8.88
N ALA A 34 -7.97 15.19 -8.16
CA ALA A 34 -8.85 15.64 -7.09
C ALA A 34 -8.06 16.29 -5.95
N ARG A 35 -6.92 15.70 -5.56
CA ARG A 35 -6.01 16.23 -4.54
C ARG A 35 -5.46 17.60 -4.93
N GLY A 36 -4.95 17.75 -6.15
CA GLY A 36 -4.45 19.02 -6.67
C GLY A 36 -5.52 20.12 -6.76
N ALA A 37 -6.79 19.73 -6.94
CA ALA A 37 -7.93 20.63 -6.96
C ALA A 37 -8.53 20.92 -5.56
N GLY A 38 -7.93 20.43 -4.47
CA GLY A 38 -8.43 20.63 -3.10
C GLY A 38 -9.65 19.78 -2.73
N ARG A 39 -10.07 18.84 -3.58
CA ARG A 39 -11.28 18.00 -3.40
C ARG A 39 -10.92 16.72 -2.65
N MET A 40 -10.65 16.87 -1.35
CA MET A 40 -10.05 15.81 -0.52
C MET A 40 -10.89 14.53 -0.45
N ASP A 41 -12.21 14.62 -0.27
CA ASP A 41 -13.06 13.42 -0.20
C ASP A 41 -13.07 12.63 -1.53
N GLU A 42 -13.06 13.34 -2.66
CA GLU A 42 -12.92 12.71 -3.98
C GLU A 42 -11.55 12.05 -4.16
N ALA A 43 -10.49 12.69 -3.66
CA ALA A 43 -9.15 12.13 -3.69
C ALA A 43 -9.05 10.84 -2.86
N LEU A 44 -9.56 10.85 -1.62
CA LEU A 44 -9.60 9.67 -0.74
C LEU A 44 -10.41 8.53 -1.38
N ALA A 45 -11.57 8.83 -1.96
CA ALA A 45 -12.39 7.82 -2.64
C ALA A 45 -11.67 7.24 -3.87
N ALA A 46 -10.93 8.05 -4.62
CA ALA A 46 -10.17 7.61 -5.78
C ALA A 46 -8.94 6.78 -5.38
N TYR A 47 -8.20 7.16 -4.33
CA TYR A 47 -7.12 6.34 -3.79
C TYR A 47 -7.60 4.99 -3.29
N ARG A 48 -8.75 4.94 -2.58
CA ARG A 48 -9.35 3.67 -2.16
C ARG A 48 -9.62 2.76 -3.36
N ARG A 49 -10.24 3.29 -4.42
CA ARG A 49 -10.48 2.52 -5.67
C ARG A 49 -9.18 2.04 -6.31
N ALA A 50 -8.11 2.83 -6.27
CA ALA A 50 -6.81 2.41 -6.78
C ALA A 50 -6.29 1.20 -5.99
N VAL A 51 -6.27 1.29 -4.66
CA VAL A 51 -5.79 0.20 -3.80
C VAL A 51 -6.62 -1.08 -3.94
N GLU A 52 -7.94 -0.95 -4.13
CA GLU A 52 -8.85 -2.08 -4.40
C GLU A 52 -8.68 -2.67 -5.82
N ALA A 53 -8.23 -1.87 -6.79
CA ALA A 53 -8.02 -2.33 -8.16
C ALA A 53 -6.74 -3.16 -8.31
N TYR A 54 -5.72 -2.91 -7.49
CA TYR A 54 -4.50 -3.73 -7.48
C TYR A 54 -4.78 -5.06 -6.79
N ALA A 55 -4.88 -6.14 -7.56
CA ALA A 55 -5.32 -7.45 -7.07
C ALA A 55 -4.17 -8.35 -6.58
N GLY A 56 -2.93 -8.02 -6.90
CA GLY A 56 -1.79 -8.92 -6.68
C GLY A 56 -0.59 -8.56 -7.54
N PRO A 57 0.51 -9.33 -7.43
CA PRO A 57 1.66 -9.21 -8.30
C PRO A 57 1.26 -9.30 -9.78
N PHE A 58 1.93 -8.54 -10.65
CA PHE A 58 1.70 -8.61 -12.09
C PHE A 58 2.10 -9.97 -12.66
N LEU A 59 1.15 -10.64 -13.33
CA LEU A 59 1.30 -11.96 -13.96
C LEU A 59 2.03 -12.96 -13.05
N PRO A 60 1.40 -13.38 -11.93
CA PRO A 60 2.03 -14.29 -10.99
C PRO A 60 2.33 -15.67 -11.62
N GLU A 61 1.55 -16.08 -12.62
CA GLU A 61 1.78 -17.32 -13.38
C GLU A 61 3.02 -17.25 -14.27
N ALA A 62 3.47 -16.05 -14.61
CA ALA A 62 4.65 -15.77 -15.43
C ALA A 62 5.85 -15.33 -14.54
N ALA A 63 5.99 -15.93 -13.35
CA ALA A 63 7.01 -15.53 -12.38
C ALA A 63 8.45 -15.58 -12.93
N TYR A 64 8.74 -16.56 -13.79
CA TYR A 64 10.06 -16.82 -14.37
C TYR A 64 10.31 -16.11 -15.70
N GLU A 65 9.34 -15.37 -16.21
CA GLU A 65 9.48 -14.62 -17.46
C GLU A 65 10.27 -13.34 -17.23
N GLU A 66 11.51 -13.29 -17.72
CA GLU A 66 12.43 -12.17 -17.47
C GLU A 66 11.88 -10.82 -17.97
N TRP A 67 11.11 -10.82 -19.07
CA TRP A 67 10.48 -9.62 -19.61
C TRP A 67 9.42 -9.02 -18.67
N ALA A 68 8.80 -9.84 -17.81
CA ALA A 68 7.76 -9.41 -16.89
C ALA A 68 8.32 -8.80 -15.60
N LEU A 69 9.56 -9.16 -15.22
CA LEU A 69 10.22 -8.67 -14.00
C LEU A 69 10.26 -7.13 -13.87
N PRO A 70 10.74 -6.35 -14.86
CA PRO A 70 10.77 -4.90 -14.74
C PRO A 70 9.37 -4.27 -14.68
N LEU A 71 8.37 -4.88 -15.33
CA LEU A 71 6.99 -4.41 -15.29
C LEU A 71 6.36 -4.66 -13.92
N ARG A 72 6.61 -5.83 -13.34
CA ARG A 72 6.16 -6.21 -12.00
C ARG A 72 6.73 -5.27 -10.94
N ARG A 73 8.05 -5.10 -10.91
CA ARG A 73 8.74 -4.18 -9.98
C ARG A 73 8.19 -2.75 -10.09
N ARG A 74 8.04 -2.25 -11.32
CA ARG A 74 7.48 -0.90 -11.54
C ARG A 74 6.06 -0.76 -10.99
N LEU A 75 5.23 -1.78 -11.14
CA LEU A 75 3.86 -1.74 -10.65
C LEU A 75 3.79 -1.87 -9.12
N GLU A 76 4.63 -2.70 -8.52
CA GLU A 76 4.79 -2.81 -7.06
C GLU A 76 5.25 -1.47 -6.46
N ASP A 77 6.22 -0.80 -7.08
CA ASP A 77 6.68 0.52 -6.67
C ASP A 77 5.60 1.60 -6.80
N GLU A 78 4.83 1.56 -7.89
CA GLU A 78 3.69 2.45 -8.11
C GLU A 78 2.62 2.25 -7.03
N PHE A 79 2.28 0.99 -6.72
CA PHE A 79 1.33 0.63 -5.67
C PHE A 79 1.78 1.08 -4.29
N ARG A 80 3.04 0.82 -3.92
CA ARG A 80 3.62 1.25 -2.63
C ARG A 80 3.54 2.76 -2.47
N SER A 81 3.97 3.50 -3.50
CA SER A 81 3.92 4.97 -3.51
C SER A 81 2.48 5.51 -3.37
N VAL A 82 1.50 4.83 -3.97
CA VAL A 82 0.07 5.16 -3.81
C VAL A 82 -0.39 4.91 -2.37
N GLY A 83 0.01 3.78 -1.78
CA GLY A 83 -0.26 3.44 -0.38
C GLY A 83 0.28 4.49 0.59
N GLU A 84 1.52 4.95 0.39
CA GLU A 84 2.15 6.00 1.21
C GLU A 84 1.36 7.32 1.15
N ARG A 85 1.03 7.79 -0.07
CA ARG A 85 0.26 9.03 -0.28
C ARG A 85 -1.13 8.94 0.32
N TYR A 86 -1.82 7.83 0.10
CA TYR A 86 -3.16 7.61 0.65
C TYR A 86 -3.12 7.51 2.18
N GLY A 87 -2.15 6.78 2.74
CA GLY A 87 -1.95 6.66 4.18
C GLY A 87 -1.66 8.01 4.85
N ALA A 88 -0.84 8.87 4.24
CA ALA A 88 -0.59 10.22 4.72
C ALA A 88 -1.89 11.04 4.82
N LEU A 89 -2.69 11.06 3.75
CA LEU A 89 -3.97 11.77 3.74
C LEU A 89 -4.97 11.24 4.78
N LEU A 90 -5.01 9.91 4.98
CA LEU A 90 -5.86 9.31 6.01
C LEU A 90 -5.43 9.72 7.42
N LEU A 91 -4.13 9.78 7.69
CA LEU A 91 -3.61 10.27 8.96
C LEU A 91 -3.92 11.75 9.19
N GLU A 92 -3.70 12.60 8.18
CA GLU A 92 -4.02 14.04 8.21
C GLU A 92 -5.52 14.28 8.45
N GLY A 93 -6.39 13.47 7.84
CA GLY A 93 -7.84 13.55 8.00
C GLY A 93 -8.40 12.83 9.23
N ALA A 94 -7.54 12.38 10.15
CA ALA A 94 -7.90 11.58 11.33
C ALA A 94 -8.75 10.32 11.02
N ARG A 95 -8.59 9.75 9.82
CA ARG A 95 -9.28 8.55 9.32
C ARG A 95 -8.53 7.29 9.74
N HIS A 96 -8.28 7.13 11.04
CA HIS A 96 -7.36 6.11 11.56
C HIS A 96 -7.80 4.66 11.29
N ASP A 97 -9.10 4.37 11.30
CA ASP A 97 -9.60 3.02 10.98
C ASP A 97 -9.40 2.66 9.51
N GLU A 98 -9.54 3.64 8.61
CA GLU A 98 -9.22 3.45 7.19
C GLU A 98 -7.71 3.28 6.98
N ALA A 99 -6.88 4.00 7.72
CA ALA A 99 -5.42 3.86 7.66
C ALA A 99 -4.96 2.46 8.12
N ILE A 100 -5.59 1.88 9.14
CA ILE A 100 -5.31 0.51 9.58
C ILE A 100 -5.70 -0.50 8.48
N ARG A 101 -6.90 -0.36 7.89
CA ARG A 101 -7.32 -1.23 6.77
C ARG A 101 -6.39 -1.12 5.56
N LEU A 102 -5.92 0.09 5.25
CA LEU A 102 -4.93 0.30 4.21
C LEU A 102 -3.62 -0.40 4.54
N ALA A 103 -3.11 -0.24 5.77
CA ALA A 103 -1.89 -0.92 6.19
C ALA A 103 -2.01 -2.44 6.08
N ASP A 104 -3.13 -3.03 6.54
CA ASP A 104 -3.38 -4.46 6.40
C ASP A 104 -3.35 -4.89 4.92
N ARG A 105 -3.99 -4.12 4.03
CA ARG A 105 -3.98 -4.39 2.59
C ARG A 105 -2.60 -4.31 1.96
N LEU A 106 -1.74 -3.37 2.39
CA LEU A 106 -0.36 -3.26 1.93
C LEU A 106 0.48 -4.46 2.42
N LEU A 107 0.29 -4.88 3.68
CA LEU A 107 0.98 -6.02 4.27
C LEU A 107 0.56 -7.37 3.66
N ASP A 108 -0.68 -7.49 3.19
CA ASP A 108 -1.12 -8.64 2.39
C ASP A 108 -0.39 -8.74 1.04
N GLN A 109 0.22 -7.65 0.56
CA GLN A 109 1.00 -7.64 -0.67
C GLN A 109 2.49 -7.80 -0.39
N ASP A 110 3.00 -7.08 0.59
CA ASP A 110 4.39 -7.14 1.02
C ASP A 110 4.47 -7.14 2.56
N PRO A 111 4.60 -8.33 3.18
CA PRO A 111 4.76 -8.44 4.63
C PRO A 111 6.03 -7.77 5.18
N ALA A 112 6.98 -7.41 4.32
CA ALA A 112 8.21 -6.73 4.67
C ALA A 112 8.13 -5.20 4.51
N ASP A 113 6.97 -4.64 4.14
CA ASP A 113 6.78 -3.20 4.02
C ASP A 113 6.76 -2.52 5.41
N GLU A 114 7.91 -2.00 5.84
CA GLU A 114 8.05 -1.24 7.08
C GLU A 114 7.16 0.02 7.12
N GLY A 115 6.87 0.63 5.96
CA GLY A 115 6.00 1.79 5.84
C GLY A 115 4.56 1.45 6.22
N ALA A 116 4.06 0.30 5.74
CA ALA A 116 2.75 -0.22 6.10
C ALA A 116 2.65 -0.56 7.61
N TRP A 117 3.66 -1.24 8.16
CA TRP A 117 3.75 -1.47 9.61
C TRP A 117 3.72 -0.16 10.40
N ALA A 118 4.49 0.84 9.97
CA ALA A 118 4.54 2.14 10.62
C ALA A 118 3.20 2.88 10.53
N LEU A 119 2.49 2.81 9.39
CA LEU A 119 1.16 3.40 9.21
C LEU A 119 0.16 2.82 10.23
N ARG A 120 0.15 1.49 10.40
CA ARG A 120 -0.70 0.82 11.38
C ARG A 120 -0.38 1.27 12.81
N MET A 121 0.90 1.24 13.19
CA MET A 121 1.36 1.67 14.51
C MET A 121 1.02 3.13 14.80
N LYS A 122 1.27 4.04 13.86
CA LYS A 122 0.91 5.47 13.98
C LYS A 122 -0.58 5.64 14.23
N SER A 123 -1.42 4.94 13.47
CA SER A 123 -2.87 5.00 13.59
C SER A 123 -3.37 4.49 14.94
N GLN A 124 -2.81 3.39 15.44
CA GLN A 124 -3.11 2.86 16.77
C GLN A 124 -2.67 3.82 17.89
N LEU A 125 -1.45 4.37 17.80
CA LEU A 125 -0.92 5.30 18.79
C LEU A 125 -1.76 6.58 18.92
N VAL A 126 -2.18 7.18 17.80
CA VAL A 126 -3.01 8.39 17.81
C VAL A 126 -4.38 8.12 18.45
N ARG A 127 -4.91 6.91 18.31
CA ARG A 127 -6.14 6.46 18.99
C ARG A 127 -5.94 6.08 20.46
N GLY A 128 -4.71 6.11 20.97
CA GLY A 128 -4.37 5.69 22.32
C GLY A 128 -4.20 4.17 22.52
N ASP A 129 -4.29 3.36 21.45
CA ASP A 129 -4.08 1.91 21.50
C ASP A 129 -2.57 1.56 21.49
N ARG A 130 -1.91 1.86 22.60
CA ARG A 130 -0.47 1.63 22.76
C ARG A 130 -0.12 0.14 22.79
N SER A 131 -0.93 -0.67 23.45
CA SER A 131 -0.73 -2.12 23.51
C SER A 131 -0.89 -2.74 22.13
N GLY A 132 -1.86 -2.29 21.33
CA GLY A 132 -2.00 -2.69 19.93
C GLY A 132 -0.78 -2.29 19.09
N ALA A 133 -0.33 -1.03 19.20
CA ALA A 133 0.86 -0.56 18.50
C ALA A 133 2.11 -1.39 18.83
N PHE A 134 2.31 -1.72 20.11
CA PHE A 134 3.44 -2.55 20.52
C PHE A 134 3.33 -4.00 20.01
N ARG A 135 2.13 -4.60 20.02
CA ARG A 135 1.92 -5.91 19.39
C ARG A 135 2.19 -5.88 17.88
N THR A 136 1.80 -4.81 17.21
CA THR A 136 2.07 -4.61 15.78
C THR A 136 3.56 -4.50 15.49
N TYR A 137 4.34 -3.84 16.35
CA TYR A 137 5.82 -3.87 16.23
C TYR A 137 6.39 -5.29 16.36
N GLU A 138 5.91 -6.07 17.34
CA GLU A 138 6.37 -7.45 17.52
C GLU A 138 6.05 -8.32 16.29
N GLN A 139 4.88 -8.12 15.68
CA GLN A 139 4.51 -8.76 14.41
C GLN A 139 5.44 -8.34 13.26
N ALA A 140 5.72 -7.04 13.13
CA ALA A 140 6.64 -6.53 12.12
C ALA A 140 8.03 -7.15 12.25
N ARG A 141 8.56 -7.23 13.48
CA ARG A 141 9.86 -7.85 13.77
C ARG A 141 9.92 -9.31 13.34
N VAL A 142 8.89 -10.10 13.67
CA VAL A 142 8.82 -11.51 13.26
C VAL A 142 8.74 -11.63 11.73
N SER A 143 7.91 -10.80 11.09
CA SER A 143 7.72 -10.81 9.63
C SER A 143 9.01 -10.46 8.87
N LEU A 144 9.69 -9.38 9.26
CA LEU A 144 10.95 -8.93 8.65
C LEU A 144 12.06 -9.96 8.83
N ARG A 145 12.16 -10.55 10.02
CA ARG A 145 13.13 -11.61 10.29
C ARG A 145 12.89 -12.84 9.43
N ALA A 146 11.64 -13.24 9.23
CA ALA A 146 11.28 -14.41 8.43
C ALA A 146 11.45 -14.17 6.92
N THR A 147 11.19 -12.96 6.44
CA THR A 147 11.15 -12.66 5.00
C THR A 147 12.49 -12.17 4.46
N LEU A 148 13.20 -11.34 5.23
CA LEU A 148 14.41 -10.64 4.80
C LEU A 148 15.63 -10.90 5.70
N GLU A 149 15.48 -11.65 6.80
CA GLU A 149 16.52 -11.88 7.82
C GLU A 149 17.08 -10.59 8.46
N VAL A 150 16.33 -9.50 8.42
CA VAL A 150 16.68 -8.20 9.00
C VAL A 150 15.88 -7.89 10.27
N GLU A 151 16.39 -6.96 11.07
CA GLU A 151 15.67 -6.36 12.20
C GLU A 151 14.91 -5.09 11.76
N PRO A 152 13.86 -4.68 12.48
CA PRO A 152 13.12 -3.45 12.19
C PRO A 152 14.01 -2.20 12.15
N GLY A 153 13.77 -1.34 11.17
CA GLY A 153 14.44 -0.06 11.04
C GLY A 153 14.08 0.97 12.14
N PRO A 154 14.78 2.12 12.15
CA PRO A 154 14.63 3.15 13.18
C PRO A 154 13.20 3.67 13.35
N ALA A 155 12.44 3.79 12.26
CA ALA A 155 11.07 4.31 12.31
C ALA A 155 10.15 3.42 13.16
N LEU A 156 10.27 2.09 13.03
CA LEU A 156 9.50 1.13 13.81
C LEU A 156 9.97 1.07 15.26
N LEU A 157 11.29 1.14 15.49
CA LEU A 157 11.87 1.21 16.83
C LEU A 157 11.39 2.45 17.61
N ASP A 158 11.36 3.61 16.97
CA ASP A 158 10.87 4.86 17.58
C ASP A 158 9.38 4.76 17.95
N LEU A 159 8.55 4.17 17.08
CA LEU A 159 7.13 3.97 17.36
C LEU A 159 6.93 2.97 18.51
N ALA A 160 7.75 1.91 18.58
CA ALA A 160 7.71 0.94 19.67
C ALA A 160 8.12 1.57 21.01
N ALA A 161 9.14 2.44 21.01
CA ALA A 161 9.55 3.20 22.18
C ALA A 161 8.43 4.11 22.69
N ARG A 162 7.72 4.80 21.79
CA ARG A 162 6.53 5.61 22.13
C ARG A 162 5.39 4.76 22.71
N ALA A 163 5.16 3.57 22.16
CA ALA A 163 4.16 2.64 22.68
C ALA A 163 4.49 2.18 24.11
N ARG A 164 5.78 1.95 24.44
CA ARG A 164 6.24 1.52 25.77
C ARG A 164 6.34 2.65 26.81
N GLY A 165 6.91 3.80 26.44
CA GLY A 165 7.27 4.89 27.37
C GLY A 165 6.09 5.56 28.08
N ASP A 166 4.89 5.22 27.67
CA ASP A 166 3.64 5.83 28.09
C ASP A 166 2.74 4.79 28.82
N ALA A 167 3.11 3.50 28.77
CA ALA A 167 2.59 2.45 29.65
C ALA A 167 3.26 2.49 31.03
N ALA A 168 4.54 2.89 31.10
CA ALA A 168 5.32 3.00 32.33
C ALA A 168 4.91 4.18 33.25
N ARG A 169 4.06 5.11 32.80
CA ARG A 169 3.57 6.24 33.61
C ARG A 169 2.27 5.94 34.37
N ARG A 170 1.72 4.72 34.27
CA ARG A 170 0.45 4.30 34.91
C ARG A 170 0.59 3.12 35.88
N GLY A 171 1.83 2.73 36.22
CA GLY A 171 2.13 1.78 37.29
C GLY A 171 2.89 2.49 38.40
#